data_AF-A0A9D3W734-F1
#
_entry.id   AF-A0A9D3W734-F1
#
_cell.length_a   1.000
_cell.length_b   1.000
_cell.length_c   1.000
_cell.angle_alpha   90.00
_cell.angle_beta   90.00
_cell.angle_gamma   90.00
#
_symmetry.space_group_name_H-M   'P 1'
#
loop_
_entity.id
_entity.type
_entity.pdbx_description
1 polymer ?
#
loop_
_entity_poly.entity_id
_entity_poly.type
_entity_poly.pdbx_seq_one_letter_code
_entity_poly.pdbx_strand_id
1 'polypeptide(L)'
;MADLPSFSTKEFYWLASCFWGIITCKLVYDITGFIGPFCFKGYGKLSDKEKMEWNNRGFSTFHAVIAAWASLYLLLFSDLFDEDSSNDLIVNRSSISSNMILGFSIGYFLSDLAMVFWHFPALGGLEYVLHHGLSMFSISLSLMSSQGQIYILMVLFSESTTPFVNIRWYLDVAGQKSSTIYIYNGIALFFGWLVLMHIPQILDLFYCRIVNFLRSVLHVGPLTSKIGMRNIGRKHFAYIN
;
A
#
# COMPACT_ATOMS: atom_id res chain seq x y z
N MET A 1 -24.71 -30.90 -18.28
CA MET A 1 -23.43 -30.63 -17.58
C MET A 1 -23.32 -29.13 -17.54
N ALA A 2 -23.46 -28.50 -16.37
CA ALA A 2 -23.39 -27.05 -16.27
C ALA A 2 -21.94 -26.62 -16.51
N ASP A 3 -21.72 -25.71 -17.46
CA ASP A 3 -20.41 -25.10 -17.67
C ASP A 3 -20.01 -24.34 -16.41
N LEU A 4 -19.04 -24.90 -15.67
CA LEU A 4 -18.41 -24.17 -14.57
C LEU A 4 -17.75 -22.92 -15.17
N PRO A 5 -17.97 -21.73 -14.60
CA PRO A 5 -17.35 -20.52 -15.11
C PRO A 5 -15.83 -20.70 -15.09
N SER A 6 -15.22 -20.69 -16.27
CA SER A 6 -13.76 -20.74 -16.40
C SER A 6 -13.19 -19.42 -15.90
N PHE A 7 -12.46 -19.45 -14.78
CA PHE A 7 -11.74 -18.28 -14.28
C PHE A 7 -10.84 -17.71 -15.37
N SER A 8 -10.89 -16.40 -15.59
CA SER A 8 -9.90 -15.74 -16.42
C SER A 8 -8.53 -15.87 -15.75
N THR A 9 -7.47 -15.94 -16.56
CA THR A 9 -6.08 -16.00 -16.05
C THR A 9 -5.77 -14.85 -15.07
N LYS A 10 -6.38 -13.68 -15.28
CA LYS A 10 -6.23 -12.52 -14.39
C LYS A 10 -6.87 -12.75 -13.02
N GLU A 11 -8.09 -13.29 -13.00
CA GLU A 11 -8.80 -13.61 -11.76
C GLU A 11 -8.08 -14.67 -10.94
N PHE A 12 -7.55 -15.69 -11.62
CA PHE A 12 -6.72 -16.69 -10.96
C PHE A 12 -5.53 -16.04 -10.23
N TYR A 13 -4.80 -15.13 -10.87
CA TYR A 13 -3.64 -14.50 -10.25
C TYR A 13 -3.97 -13.67 -9.02
N TRP A 14 -4.96 -12.77 -9.07
CA TRP A 14 -5.24 -11.93 -7.91
C TRP A 14 -5.91 -12.72 -6.76
N LEU A 15 -6.69 -13.76 -7.06
CA LEU A 15 -7.22 -14.68 -6.04
C LEU A 15 -6.11 -15.53 -5.40
N ALA A 16 -5.21 -16.09 -6.21
CA ALA A 16 -4.06 -16.82 -5.70
C ALA A 16 -3.16 -15.92 -4.84
N SER A 17 -2.93 -14.67 -5.25
CA SER A 17 -2.20 -13.68 -4.44
C SER A 17 -2.92 -13.30 -3.15
N CYS A 18 -4.25 -13.20 -3.15
CA CYS A 18 -5.05 -13.00 -1.94
C CYS A 18 -4.86 -14.15 -0.94
N PHE A 19 -4.97 -15.39 -1.42
CA PHE A 19 -4.71 -16.56 -0.59
C PHE A 19 -3.27 -16.57 -0.05
N TRP A 20 -2.30 -16.19 -0.89
CA TRP A 20 -0.90 -16.05 -0.47
C TRP A 20 -0.71 -14.97 0.60
N GLY A 21 -1.44 -13.85 0.51
CA GLY A 21 -1.47 -12.80 1.53
C GLY A 21 -1.93 -13.32 2.89
N ILE A 22 -2.99 -14.12 2.92
CA ILE A 22 -3.50 -14.75 4.16
C ILE A 22 -2.46 -15.69 4.77
N ILE A 23 -1.88 -16.59 3.96
CA ILE A 23 -0.82 -17.51 4.41
C ILE A 23 0.35 -16.73 4.99
N THR A 24 0.78 -15.68 4.28
CA THR A 24 1.90 -14.83 4.69
C THR A 24 1.62 -14.17 6.04
N CYS A 25 0.40 -13.67 6.27
CA CYS A 25 0.03 -13.08 7.55
C CYS A 25 0.18 -14.09 8.69
N LYS A 26 -0.31 -15.33 8.50
CA LYS A 26 -0.17 -16.39 9.51
C LYS A 26 1.29 -16.75 9.77
N LEU A 27 2.08 -16.93 8.71
CA LEU A 27 3.50 -17.26 8.83
C LEU A 27 4.27 -16.17 9.57
N VAL A 28 4.08 -14.90 9.19
CA VAL A 28 4.78 -13.78 9.82
C VAL A 28 4.31 -13.58 11.26
N TYR A 29 3.03 -13.79 11.57
CA TYR A 29 2.52 -13.77 12.93
C TYR A 29 3.26 -14.79 13.81
N ASP A 30 3.39 -16.04 13.35
CA ASP A 30 4.06 -17.12 14.09
C ASP A 30 5.56 -16.86 14.23
N ILE A 31 6.21 -16.41 13.15
CA ILE A 31 7.64 -16.05 13.16
C ILE A 31 7.88 -14.89 14.13
N THR A 32 7.03 -13.87 14.13
CA THR A 32 7.15 -12.72 15.03
C THR A 32 7.03 -13.16 16.48
N GLY A 33 6.07 -14.04 16.78
CA GLY A 33 5.90 -14.58 18.13
C GLY A 33 7.03 -15.50 18.57
N PHE A 34 7.61 -16.26 17.64
CA PHE A 34 8.77 -17.11 17.89
C PHE A 34 10.04 -16.31 18.14
N ILE A 35 10.30 -15.27 17.34
CA ILE A 35 11.52 -14.45 17.43
C ILE A 35 11.43 -13.42 18.58
N GLY A 36 10.22 -12.95 18.92
CA GLY A 36 9.96 -11.93 19.94
C GLY A 36 10.74 -12.10 21.24
N PRO A 37 10.69 -13.27 21.92
CA PRO A 37 11.43 -13.51 23.15
C PRO A 37 12.95 -13.37 23.03
N PHE A 38 13.52 -13.67 21.85
CA PHE A 38 14.96 -13.65 21.60
C PHE A 38 15.48 -12.26 21.26
N CYS A 39 14.71 -11.51 20.47
CA CYS A 39 15.09 -10.15 20.06
C CYS A 39 14.73 -9.09 21.11
N PHE A 40 13.69 -9.33 21.91
CA PHE A 40 13.17 -8.35 22.85
C PHE A 40 13.00 -8.95 24.24
N LYS A 41 13.94 -8.64 25.15
CA LYS A 41 13.91 -9.09 26.55
C LYS A 41 12.61 -8.72 27.30
N GLY A 42 11.90 -7.69 26.83
CA GLY A 42 10.59 -7.27 27.36
C GLY A 42 9.43 -8.17 26.91
N TYR A 43 9.55 -8.88 25.79
CA TYR A 43 8.45 -9.65 25.19
C TYR A 43 7.91 -10.74 26.13
N GLY A 44 8.78 -11.41 26.87
CA GLY A 44 8.37 -12.44 27.84
C GLY A 44 7.50 -11.91 28.97
N LYS A 45 7.61 -10.62 29.31
CA LYS A 45 6.88 -9.95 30.38
C LYS A 45 5.51 -9.40 29.94
N LEU A 46 5.24 -9.40 28.64
CA LEU A 46 3.98 -8.93 28.09
C LEU A 46 2.84 -9.86 28.46
N SER A 47 1.66 -9.28 28.68
CA SER A 47 0.40 -10.01 28.77
C SER A 47 0.09 -10.73 27.46
N ASP A 48 -0.78 -11.73 27.49
CA ASP A 48 -1.15 -12.47 26.28
C ASP A 48 -1.80 -11.58 25.21
N LYS A 49 -2.52 -10.54 25.65
CA LYS A 49 -3.10 -9.54 24.74
C LYS A 49 -2.03 -8.70 24.05
N GLU A 50 -1.02 -8.25 24.80
CA GLU A 50 0.10 -7.48 24.23
C GLU A 50 0.97 -8.35 23.32
N LYS A 51 1.20 -9.63 23.63
CA LYS A 51 1.93 -10.55 22.73
C LYS A 51 1.18 -10.77 21.41
N MET A 52 -0.13 -10.91 21.49
CA MET A 52 -0.97 -11.01 20.31
C MET A 52 -0.91 -9.73 19.46
N GLU A 53 -1.09 -8.56 20.05
CA GLU A 53 -0.97 -7.28 19.32
C GLU A 53 0.44 -7.09 18.76
N TRP A 54 1.47 -7.50 19.50
CA TRP A 54 2.85 -7.47 19.05
C TRP A 54 3.04 -8.28 17.76
N ASN A 55 2.50 -9.49 17.73
CA ASN A 55 2.60 -10.38 16.57
C ASN A 55 1.75 -9.88 15.41
N ASN A 56 0.59 -9.30 15.69
CA ASN A 56 -0.27 -8.66 14.70
C ASN A 56 0.45 -7.50 13.97
N ARG A 57 1.15 -6.67 14.75
CA ARG A 57 2.00 -5.59 14.23
C ARG A 57 3.18 -6.10 13.40
N GLY A 58 3.63 -7.32 13.64
CA GLY A 58 4.70 -7.95 12.87
C GLY A 58 4.29 -8.16 11.41
N PHE A 59 3.12 -8.77 11.17
CA PHE A 59 2.67 -9.02 9.81
C PHE A 59 2.17 -7.74 9.11
N SER A 60 1.61 -6.76 9.83
CA SER A 60 1.28 -5.46 9.23
C SER A 60 2.51 -4.67 8.80
N THR A 61 3.59 -4.70 9.59
CA THR A 61 4.88 -4.15 9.14
C THR A 61 5.41 -4.87 7.91
N PHE A 62 5.30 -6.20 7.85
CA PHE A 62 5.77 -6.97 6.70
C PHE A 62 4.99 -6.64 5.42
N HIS A 63 3.66 -6.62 5.50
CA HIS A 63 2.81 -6.21 4.37
C HIS A 63 3.15 -4.79 3.93
N ALA A 64 3.22 -3.84 4.86
CA ALA A 64 3.49 -2.44 4.57
C ALA A 64 4.80 -2.22 3.80
N VAL A 65 5.88 -2.93 4.18
CA VAL A 65 7.17 -2.86 3.48
C VAL A 65 7.05 -3.39 2.04
N ILE A 66 6.39 -4.53 1.85
CA ILE A 66 6.20 -5.12 0.51
C ILE A 66 5.31 -4.24 -0.35
N ALA A 67 4.17 -3.80 0.18
CA ALA A 67 3.21 -2.98 -0.52
C ALA A 67 3.84 -1.65 -0.93
N ALA A 68 4.57 -0.99 -0.02
CA ALA A 68 5.25 0.25 -0.33
C ALA A 68 6.33 0.09 -1.40
N TRP A 69 7.18 -0.94 -1.27
CA TRP A 69 8.24 -1.19 -2.24
C TRP A 69 7.67 -1.53 -3.63
N ALA A 70 6.69 -2.42 -3.69
CA ALA A 70 6.07 -2.82 -4.96
C ALA A 70 5.29 -1.67 -5.60
N SER A 71 4.57 -0.87 -4.82
CA SER A 71 3.90 0.33 -5.31
C SER A 71 4.89 1.35 -5.85
N LEU A 72 5.99 1.62 -5.14
CA LEU A 72 7.04 2.53 -5.61
C LEU A 72 7.63 2.06 -6.95
N TYR A 73 7.93 0.76 -7.06
CA TYR A 73 8.41 0.15 -8.29
C TYR A 73 7.42 0.34 -9.44
N LEU A 74 6.15 -0.02 -9.24
CA LEU A 74 5.12 0.06 -10.27
C LEU A 74 4.83 1.52 -10.69
N LEU A 75 4.84 2.45 -9.74
CA LEU A 75 4.54 3.87 -9.99
C LEU A 75 5.68 4.60 -10.70
N LEU A 76 6.93 4.35 -10.34
CA LEU A 76 8.06 5.18 -10.78
C LEU A 76 9.05 4.48 -11.72
N PHE A 77 9.16 3.15 -11.63
CA PHE A 77 10.23 2.40 -12.30
C PHE A 77 9.72 1.42 -13.36
N SER A 78 8.42 1.14 -13.38
CA SER A 78 7.80 0.29 -14.40
C SER A 78 7.17 1.11 -15.52
N ASP A 79 7.04 0.52 -16.70
CA ASP A 79 6.39 1.16 -17.85
C ASP A 79 4.84 1.21 -17.70
N LEU A 80 4.27 0.71 -16.59
CA LEU A 80 2.81 0.55 -16.41
C LEU A 80 2.04 1.87 -16.58
N PHE A 81 2.59 2.97 -16.06
CA PHE A 81 1.96 4.29 -16.11
C PHE A 81 2.76 5.32 -16.93
N ASP A 82 3.74 4.87 -17.72
CA ASP A 82 4.47 5.72 -18.67
C ASP A 82 3.53 6.16 -19.81
N GLU A 83 3.44 7.45 -20.11
CA GLU A 83 2.58 7.99 -21.17
C GLU A 83 2.84 7.32 -22.53
N ASP A 84 4.10 6.96 -22.82
CA ASP A 84 4.51 6.39 -24.10
C ASP A 84 4.23 4.87 -24.23
N SER A 85 3.84 4.18 -23.15
CA SER A 85 3.74 2.71 -23.14
C SER A 85 2.42 2.14 -23.67
N SER A 86 1.34 2.92 -23.65
CA SER A 86 0.01 2.51 -24.13
C SER A 86 -0.82 3.72 -24.58
N ASN A 87 -1.79 3.50 -25.47
CA ASN A 87 -2.79 4.52 -25.84
C ASN A 87 -3.95 4.61 -24.84
N ASP A 88 -4.04 3.69 -23.89
CA ASP A 88 -5.09 3.70 -22.87
C ASP A 88 -4.89 4.85 -21.87
N LEU A 89 -5.99 5.39 -21.33
CA LEU A 89 -5.93 6.34 -20.22
C LEU A 89 -5.18 5.71 -19.04
N ILE A 90 -4.31 6.48 -18.37
CA ILE A 90 -3.51 6.01 -17.21
C ILE A 90 -4.37 5.32 -16.15
N VAL A 91 -5.57 5.87 -15.90
CA VAL A 91 -6.53 5.31 -14.94
C VAL A 91 -7.11 3.96 -15.34
N ASN A 92 -7.01 3.54 -16.60
CA ASN A 92 -7.53 2.27 -17.11
C ASN A 92 -6.42 1.22 -17.29
N ARG A 93 -5.21 1.47 -16.78
CA ARG A 93 -4.07 0.58 -16.94
C ARG A 93 -3.92 -0.34 -15.73
N SER A 94 -3.62 -1.60 -16.03
CA SER A 94 -3.32 -2.65 -15.06
C SER A 94 -2.31 -3.64 -15.65
N SER A 95 -1.62 -4.36 -14.78
CA SER A 95 -0.69 -5.43 -15.15
C SER A 95 -0.94 -6.66 -14.27
N ILE A 96 -0.36 -7.81 -14.65
CA ILE A 96 -0.38 -9.00 -13.79
C ILE A 96 0.29 -8.67 -12.44
N SER A 97 1.42 -7.98 -12.45
CA SER A 97 2.14 -7.60 -11.23
C SER A 97 1.32 -6.71 -10.30
N SER A 98 0.67 -5.66 -10.84
CA SER A 98 -0.20 -4.80 -10.03
C SER A 98 -1.42 -5.55 -9.50
N ASN A 99 -2.04 -6.42 -10.32
CA ASN A 99 -3.13 -7.28 -9.86
C ASN A 99 -2.72 -8.22 -8.72
N MET A 100 -1.52 -8.80 -8.79
CA MET A 100 -0.99 -9.67 -7.74
C MET A 100 -0.74 -8.90 -6.44
N ILE A 101 -0.16 -7.70 -6.49
CA ILE A 101 0.09 -6.86 -5.30
C ILE A 101 -1.21 -6.39 -4.64
N LEU A 102 -2.21 -6.01 -5.45
CA LEU A 102 -3.54 -5.65 -4.96
C LEU A 102 -4.24 -6.87 -4.33
N GLY A 103 -4.18 -8.04 -4.98
CA GLY A 103 -4.70 -9.29 -4.44
C GLY A 103 -4.05 -9.66 -3.11
N PHE A 104 -2.71 -9.62 -3.04
CA PHE A 104 -1.94 -9.83 -1.80
C PHE A 104 -2.39 -8.88 -0.68
N SER A 105 -2.62 -7.61 -0.99
CA SER A 105 -3.12 -6.62 -0.04
C SER A 105 -4.54 -6.92 0.46
N ILE A 106 -5.45 -7.44 -0.38
CA ILE A 106 -6.76 -7.91 0.10
C ILE A 106 -6.60 -9.01 1.15
N GLY A 107 -5.72 -9.99 0.89
CA GLY A 107 -5.46 -11.08 1.84
C GLY A 107 -4.95 -10.61 3.19
N TYR A 108 -4.09 -9.58 3.18
CA TYR A 108 -3.64 -8.89 4.39
C TYR A 108 -4.79 -8.17 5.11
N PHE A 109 -5.50 -7.26 4.44
CA PHE A 109 -6.57 -6.48 5.08
C PHE A 109 -7.68 -7.38 5.63
N LEU A 110 -7.96 -8.51 4.97
CA LEU A 110 -8.92 -9.49 5.45
C LEU A 110 -8.43 -10.19 6.73
N SER A 111 -7.17 -10.61 6.76
CA SER A 111 -6.57 -11.26 7.93
C SER A 111 -6.51 -10.33 9.13
N ASP A 112 -6.11 -9.08 8.91
CA ASP A 112 -6.01 -8.08 9.98
C ASP A 112 -7.39 -7.65 10.51
N LEU A 113 -8.36 -7.46 9.61
CA LEU A 113 -9.73 -7.16 10.01
C LEU A 113 -10.37 -8.32 10.79
N ALA A 114 -10.09 -9.57 10.40
CA ALA A 114 -10.56 -10.74 11.14
C ALA A 114 -10.01 -10.77 12.58
N MET A 115 -8.72 -10.45 12.76
CA MET A 115 -8.10 -10.32 14.08
C MET A 115 -8.76 -9.20 14.90
N VAL A 116 -8.99 -8.04 14.30
CA VAL A 116 -9.66 -6.91 14.95
C VAL A 116 -11.06 -7.27 15.41
N PHE A 117 -11.86 -7.97 14.59
CA PHE A 117 -13.19 -8.42 15.02
C PHE A 117 -13.11 -9.45 16.14
N TRP A 118 -12.19 -10.41 16.06
CA TRP A 118 -12.06 -11.46 17.08
C TRP A 118 -11.68 -10.90 18.45
N HIS A 119 -10.90 -9.82 18.46
CA HIS A 119 -10.40 -9.18 19.67
C HIS A 119 -10.98 -7.79 19.90
N PHE A 120 -12.10 -7.43 19.25
CA PHE A 120 -12.67 -6.10 19.33
C PHE A 120 -13.06 -5.75 20.78
N PRO A 121 -12.75 -4.55 21.30
CA PRO A 121 -12.06 -3.42 20.68
C PRO A 121 -10.55 -3.34 21.00
N ALA A 122 -9.92 -4.42 21.46
CA ALA A 122 -8.55 -4.39 21.99
C ALA A 122 -7.46 -4.09 20.94
N LEU A 123 -7.67 -4.47 19.68
CA LEU A 123 -6.71 -4.26 18.58
C LEU A 123 -6.98 -3.00 17.73
N GLY A 124 -8.15 -2.36 17.88
CA GLY A 124 -8.53 -1.21 17.08
C GLY A 124 -9.98 -0.78 17.27
N GLY A 125 -10.26 0.50 17.00
CA GLY A 125 -11.59 1.09 17.06
C GLY A 125 -12.38 0.96 15.75
N LEU A 126 -13.53 1.63 15.69
CA LEU A 126 -14.41 1.63 14.52
C LEU A 126 -13.72 2.26 13.29
N GLU A 127 -12.86 3.26 13.52
CA GLU A 127 -12.03 3.89 12.49
C GLU A 127 -11.14 2.88 11.77
N TYR A 128 -10.62 1.89 12.48
CA TYR A 128 -9.79 0.84 11.90
C TYR A 128 -10.61 -0.10 11.02
N VAL A 129 -11.79 -0.49 11.50
CA VAL A 129 -12.76 -1.32 10.76
C VAL A 129 -13.19 -0.62 9.48
N LEU A 130 -13.55 0.66 9.57
CA LEU A 130 -13.95 1.46 8.41
C LEU A 130 -12.81 1.63 7.42
N HIS A 131 -11.60 1.92 7.90
CA HIS A 131 -10.41 2.02 7.06
C HIS A 131 -10.15 0.72 6.29
N HIS A 132 -10.12 -0.43 6.97
CA HIS A 132 -9.88 -1.74 6.35
C HIS A 132 -10.99 -2.12 5.36
N GLY A 133 -12.25 -1.90 5.74
CA GLY A 133 -13.40 -2.15 4.88
C GLY A 133 -13.37 -1.31 3.60
N LEU A 134 -13.09 0.00 3.71
CA LEU A 134 -12.99 0.89 2.56
C LEU A 134 -11.79 0.55 1.67
N SER A 135 -10.65 0.19 2.26
CA SER A 135 -9.46 -0.27 1.52
C SER A 135 -9.77 -1.51 0.71
N MET A 136 -10.36 -2.56 1.32
CA MET A 136 -10.73 -3.78 0.61
C MET A 136 -11.78 -3.53 -0.48
N PHE A 137 -12.79 -2.71 -0.21
CA PHE A 137 -13.80 -2.34 -1.20
C PHE A 137 -13.17 -1.65 -2.41
N SER A 138 -12.31 -0.67 -2.17
CA SER A 138 -11.65 0.10 -3.23
C SER A 138 -10.70 -0.77 -4.06
N ILE A 139 -9.91 -1.62 -3.41
CA ILE A 139 -9.01 -2.55 -4.10
C ILE A 139 -9.81 -3.58 -4.93
N SER A 140 -10.89 -4.13 -4.37
CA SER A 140 -11.73 -5.11 -5.08
C SER A 140 -12.38 -4.49 -6.32
N LEU A 141 -12.94 -3.28 -6.18
CA LEU A 141 -13.50 -2.54 -7.31
C LEU A 141 -12.46 -2.27 -8.39
N SER A 142 -11.23 -1.91 -7.99
CA SER A 142 -10.12 -1.68 -8.91
C SER A 142 -9.66 -2.94 -9.63
N LEU A 143 -9.62 -4.09 -8.96
CA LEU A 143 -9.30 -5.38 -9.57
C LEU A 143 -10.38 -5.84 -10.57
N MET A 144 -11.65 -5.74 -10.18
CA MET A 144 -12.79 -6.17 -11.02
C MET A 144 -12.95 -5.30 -12.26
N SER A 145 -12.75 -3.99 -12.12
CA SER A 145 -12.84 -3.04 -13.26
C SER A 145 -11.55 -2.97 -14.08
N SER A 146 -10.41 -3.42 -13.52
CA SER A 146 -9.07 -3.15 -14.05
C SER A 146 -8.76 -1.64 -14.20
N GLN A 147 -9.40 -0.79 -13.38
CA GLN A 147 -9.28 0.67 -13.41
C GLN A 147 -8.88 1.23 -12.03
N GLY A 148 -8.36 2.45 -11.99
CA GLY A 148 -8.01 3.17 -10.76
C GLY A 148 -6.79 2.64 -10.01
N GLN A 149 -6.03 1.70 -10.59
CA GLN A 149 -4.90 1.05 -9.88
C GLN A 149 -3.79 2.03 -9.50
N ILE A 150 -3.57 3.10 -10.28
CA ILE A 150 -2.61 4.15 -9.92
C ILE A 150 -2.91 4.77 -8.54
N TYR A 151 -4.18 5.06 -8.25
CA TYR A 151 -4.59 5.64 -6.97
C TYR A 151 -4.48 4.63 -5.83
N ILE A 152 -4.85 3.36 -6.08
CA ILE A 152 -4.69 2.29 -5.10
C ILE A 152 -3.21 2.09 -4.75
N LEU A 153 -2.32 2.10 -5.75
CA LEU A 153 -0.88 1.96 -5.53
C LEU A 153 -0.31 3.17 -4.79
N MET A 154 -0.79 4.39 -5.06
CA MET A 154 -0.41 5.58 -4.28
C MET A 154 -0.83 5.46 -2.81
N VAL A 155 -2.03 4.97 -2.53
CA VAL A 155 -2.50 4.71 -1.15
C VAL A 155 -1.66 3.60 -0.51
N LEU A 156 -1.42 2.48 -1.20
CA LEU A 156 -0.56 1.41 -0.70
C LEU A 156 0.89 1.86 -0.46
N PHE A 157 1.39 2.84 -1.21
CA PHE A 157 2.71 3.41 -0.97
C PHE A 157 2.79 4.17 0.37
N SER A 158 1.68 4.79 0.78
CA SER A 158 1.60 5.51 2.05
C SER A 158 1.64 4.61 3.30
N GLU A 159 1.39 3.30 3.13
CA GLU A 159 1.62 2.28 4.17
C GLU A 159 3.10 2.21 4.59
N SER A 160 4.03 2.80 3.84
CA SER A 160 5.43 2.96 4.28
C SER A 160 5.57 3.67 5.64
N THR A 161 4.54 4.37 6.11
CA THR A 161 4.49 4.97 7.45
C THR A 161 4.11 3.97 8.57
N THR A 162 3.47 2.85 8.24
CA THR A 162 3.00 1.81 9.18
C THR A 162 4.12 1.17 10.00
N PRO A 163 5.32 0.84 9.45
CA PRO A 163 6.46 0.39 10.25
C PRO A 163 6.84 1.37 11.35
N PHE A 164 6.77 2.68 11.11
CA PHE A 164 7.08 3.69 12.11
C PHE A 164 6.03 3.75 13.22
N VAL A 165 4.75 3.57 12.88
CA VAL A 165 3.66 3.44 13.87
C VAL A 165 3.91 2.22 14.76
N ASN A 166 4.24 1.07 14.17
CA ASN A 166 4.50 -0.17 14.90
C ASN A 166 5.75 -0.10 15.78
N ILE A 167 6.85 0.49 15.30
CA ILE A 167 8.06 0.71 16.10
C ILE A 167 7.75 1.58 17.33
N ARG A 168 6.96 2.65 17.19
CA ARG A 168 6.55 3.46 18.34
C ARG A 168 5.78 2.65 19.35
N TRP A 169 4.85 1.81 18.91
CA TRP A 169 4.10 0.94 19.80
C TRP A 169 5.01 -0.06 20.51
N TYR A 170 5.95 -0.71 19.79
CA TYR A 170 6.91 -1.63 20.39
C TYR A 170 7.76 -0.96 21.47
N LEU A 171 8.24 0.25 21.20
CA LEU A 171 9.02 1.04 22.15
C LEU A 171 8.17 1.52 23.34
N ASP A 172 6.90 1.88 23.12
CA ASP A 172 5.96 2.26 24.17
C ASP A 172 5.77 1.12 25.18
N VAL A 173 5.36 -0.05 24.68
CA VAL A 173 5.09 -1.23 25.50
C VAL A 173 6.36 -1.76 26.17
N ALA A 174 7.54 -1.53 25.58
CA ALA A 174 8.83 -1.80 26.21
C ALA A 174 9.25 -0.77 27.28
N GLY A 175 8.45 0.26 27.55
CA GLY A 175 8.75 1.33 28.51
C GLY A 175 9.80 2.34 28.01
N GLN A 176 10.00 2.45 26.70
CA GLN A 176 11.06 3.23 26.06
C GLN A 176 10.58 4.51 25.34
N LYS A 177 9.47 5.13 25.79
CA LYS A 177 8.96 6.39 25.22
C LYS A 177 9.96 7.55 25.22
N SER A 178 10.84 7.60 26.21
CA SER A 178 11.84 8.66 26.35
C SER A 178 13.13 8.38 25.58
N SER A 179 13.22 7.24 24.88
CA SER A 179 14.41 6.90 24.08
C SER A 179 14.55 7.83 22.87
N THR A 180 15.80 8.07 22.45
CA THR A 180 16.09 8.84 21.24
C THR A 180 15.48 8.20 19.99
N ILE A 181 15.47 6.86 19.91
CA ILE A 181 14.84 6.10 18.82
C ILE A 181 13.34 6.42 18.73
N TYR A 182 12.61 6.44 19.86
CA TYR A 182 11.19 6.77 19.87
C TYR A 182 10.90 8.18 19.33
N ILE A 183 11.75 9.15 19.70
CA ILE A 183 11.63 10.55 19.27
C ILE A 183 11.94 10.69 17.78
N TYR A 184 13.10 10.22 17.31
CA TYR A 184 13.48 10.30 15.90
C TYR A 184 12.51 9.55 14.98
N ASN A 185 12.02 8.38 15.41
CA ASN A 185 10.98 7.67 14.69
C ASN A 185 9.68 8.49 14.63
N GLY A 186 9.31 9.20 15.70
CA GLY A 186 8.15 10.10 15.70
C GLY A 186 8.30 11.25 14.70
N ILE A 187 9.49 11.84 14.62
CA ILE A 187 9.81 12.89 13.63
C ILE A 187 9.73 12.33 12.20
N ALA A 188 10.34 11.16 11.96
CA ALA A 188 10.29 10.49 10.66
C ALA A 188 8.86 10.13 10.25
N LEU A 189 8.03 9.64 11.19
CA LEU A 189 6.62 9.37 10.97
C LEU A 189 5.86 10.65 10.58
N PHE A 190 6.07 11.75 11.29
CA PHE A 190 5.41 13.03 11.00
C PHE A 190 5.72 13.52 9.58
N PHE A 191 7.00 13.55 9.20
CA PHE A 191 7.40 13.98 7.86
C PHE A 191 7.01 12.98 6.78
N GLY A 192 7.12 11.68 7.05
CA GLY A 192 6.68 10.63 6.14
C GLY A 192 5.19 10.73 5.84
N TRP A 193 4.37 10.91 6.87
CA TRP A 193 2.93 11.14 6.71
C TRP A 193 2.64 12.43 5.91
N LEU A 194 3.31 13.54 6.24
CA LEU A 194 3.11 14.81 5.52
C LEU A 194 3.48 14.71 4.03
N VAL A 195 4.66 14.15 3.73
CA VAL A 195 5.21 14.11 2.37
C VAL A 195 4.55 13.03 1.51
N LEU A 196 4.26 11.85 2.07
CA LEU A 196 3.78 10.71 1.29
C LEU A 196 2.25 10.70 1.15
N MET A 197 1.52 11.15 2.17
CA MET A 197 0.06 11.23 2.07
C MET A 197 -0.36 12.55 1.43
N HIS A 198 0.01 13.69 2.00
CA HIS A 198 -0.65 14.93 1.60
C HIS A 198 -0.13 15.51 0.28
N ILE A 199 1.16 15.44 0.00
CA ILE A 199 1.72 16.14 -1.17
C ILE A 199 1.26 15.54 -2.52
N PRO A 200 1.32 14.23 -2.77
CA PRO A 200 0.94 13.66 -4.07
C PRO A 200 -0.55 13.84 -4.38
N GLN A 201 -1.40 13.66 -3.36
CA GLN A 201 -2.86 13.80 -3.47
C GLN A 201 -3.24 15.26 -3.72
N ILE A 202 -2.59 16.21 -3.06
CA ILE A 202 -2.78 17.63 -3.30
C ILE A 202 -2.29 17.99 -4.70
N LEU A 203 -1.09 17.60 -5.11
CA LEU A 203 -0.54 17.94 -6.42
C LEU A 203 -1.39 17.38 -7.57
N ASP A 204 -1.90 16.15 -7.44
CA ASP A 204 -2.76 15.56 -8.46
C ASP A 204 -4.14 16.23 -8.54
N LEU A 205 -4.75 16.57 -7.39
CA LEU A 205 -5.99 17.36 -7.34
C LEU A 205 -5.79 18.76 -7.93
N PHE A 206 -4.67 19.42 -7.63
CA PHE A 206 -4.33 20.72 -8.19
C PHE A 206 -4.06 20.63 -9.70
N TYR A 207 -3.35 19.60 -10.16
CA TYR A 207 -3.11 19.35 -11.58
C TYR A 207 -4.43 19.10 -12.33
N CYS A 208 -5.26 18.17 -11.85
CA CYS A 208 -6.58 17.90 -12.42
C CYS A 208 -7.45 19.17 -12.48
N ARG A 209 -7.45 19.97 -11.42
CA ARG A 209 -8.23 21.21 -11.35
C ARG A 209 -7.71 22.27 -12.31
N ILE A 210 -6.40 22.43 -12.44
CA ILE A 210 -5.77 23.36 -13.39
C ILE A 210 -6.03 22.91 -14.83
N VAL A 211 -5.85 21.64 -15.16
CA VAL A 211 -6.11 21.10 -16.51
C VAL A 211 -7.58 21.25 -16.88
N ASN A 212 -8.50 20.96 -15.96
CA ASN A 212 -9.94 21.14 -16.20
C ASN A 212 -10.32 22.61 -16.34
N PHE A 213 -9.72 23.51 -15.54
CA PHE A 213 -9.90 24.96 -15.68
C PHE A 213 -9.40 25.45 -17.04
N LEU A 214 -8.18 25.10 -17.43
CA LEU A 214 -7.60 25.44 -18.73
C LEU A 214 -8.45 24.89 -19.88
N ARG A 215 -8.98 23.67 -19.77
CA ARG A 215 -9.90 23.09 -20.75
C ARG A 215 -11.21 23.90 -20.86
N SER A 216 -11.75 24.36 -19.74
CA SER A 216 -12.99 25.15 -19.72
C SER A 216 -12.82 26.56 -20.30
N VAL A 217 -11.65 27.17 -20.11
CA VAL A 217 -11.36 28.54 -20.57
C VAL A 217 -10.87 28.56 -22.01
N LEU A 218 -10.11 27.54 -22.44
CA LEU A 218 -9.47 27.53 -23.76
C LEU A 218 -10.28 26.77 -24.83
N HIS A 219 -11.44 26.19 -24.51
CA HIS A 219 -12.28 25.39 -25.42
C HIS A 219 -11.50 24.33 -26.23
N VAL A 220 -10.38 23.83 -25.69
CA VAL A 220 -9.56 22.83 -26.37
C VAL A 220 -10.30 21.50 -26.26
N GLY A 221 -10.76 20.97 -27.40
CA GLY A 221 -11.26 19.59 -27.51
C GLY A 221 -10.22 18.57 -27.03
N PRO A 222 -10.57 17.28 -26.87
CA PRO A 222 -9.63 16.28 -26.37
C PRO A 222 -8.33 16.30 -27.18
N LEU A 223 -7.22 16.65 -26.52
CA LEU A 223 -5.89 16.62 -27.09
C LEU A 223 -5.55 15.17 -27.43
N THR A 224 -5.68 14.80 -28.71
CA THR A 224 -4.88 13.73 -29.31
C THR A 224 -3.46 14.27 -29.48
N SER A 225 -2.78 14.49 -28.37
CA SER A 225 -1.44 15.07 -28.33
C SER A 225 -0.39 13.98 -28.27
N LYS A 226 -0.02 13.46 -29.46
CA LYS A 226 1.35 12.98 -29.69
C LYS A 226 2.30 14.19 -29.57
N ILE A 227 2.73 14.53 -28.36
CA ILE A 227 3.83 15.47 -28.15
C ILE A 227 4.90 14.72 -27.38
N GLY A 228 5.91 14.26 -28.11
CA GLY A 228 7.06 13.58 -27.55
C GLY A 228 7.86 14.51 -26.64
N MET A 229 7.75 14.31 -25.32
CA MET A 229 8.62 14.92 -24.31
C MET A 229 9.96 14.16 -24.18
N ARG A 230 10.56 13.75 -25.30
CA ARG A 230 11.77 12.90 -25.29
C ARG A 230 13.10 13.65 -25.40
N ASN A 231 13.16 14.95 -25.12
CA ASN A 231 14.41 15.71 -25.34
C ASN A 231 14.97 16.54 -24.17
N ILE A 232 14.39 16.46 -22.96
CA ILE A 232 14.93 17.22 -21.82
C ILE A 232 15.52 16.32 -20.71
N GLY A 233 15.02 15.10 -20.51
CA GLY A 233 15.52 14.21 -19.44
C GLY A 233 16.67 13.25 -19.80
N ARG A 234 16.82 12.85 -21.09
CA ARG A 234 17.77 11.81 -21.50
C ARG A 234 19.17 12.29 -21.94
N LYS A 235 19.40 13.59 -22.06
CA LYS A 235 20.71 14.14 -22.48
C LYS A 235 21.70 14.38 -21.34
N HIS A 236 21.32 14.13 -20.08
CA HIS A 236 22.24 14.31 -18.94
C HIS A 236 22.88 13.04 -18.37
N PHE A 237 22.52 11.85 -18.86
CA PHE A 237 23.15 10.58 -18.43
C PHE A 237 23.91 9.84 -19.54
N ALA A 238 24.07 10.44 -20.73
CA ALA A 238 24.86 9.87 -21.83
C ALA A 238 26.31 10.40 -21.91
N TYR A 239 26.80 11.08 -20.87
CA TYR A 239 28.19 11.60 -20.80
C TYR A 239 28.98 11.08 -19.59
N ILE A 240 28.52 10.00 -18.94
CA ILE A 240 29.31 9.29 -17.93
C ILE A 240 29.19 7.78 -18.19
N ASN A 241 29.86 7.35 -19.27
CA ASN A 241 30.58 6.08 -19.44
C ASN A 241 31.19 6.06 -20.83
#